data_AF-A0A8H7M2K4-F1
#
_entry.id   AF-A0A8H7M2K4-F1
#
_cell.length_a   1.000
_cell.length_b   1.000
_cell.length_c   1.000
_cell.angle_alpha   90.00
_cell.angle_beta   90.00
_cell.angle_gamma   90.00
#
_symmetry.space_group_name_H-M   'P 1'
#
loop_
_entity.id
_entity.type
_entity.pdbx_description
1 polymer ?
#
loop_
_entity_poly.entity_id
_entity_poly.type
_entity_poly.pdbx_seq_one_letter_code
_entity_poly.pdbx_strand_id
1 'polypeptide(L)'
;MSDPTPNAHQQVFRLSLFANIVREIKGDLDSIQIELENRLPVAVNQVPGWKVVWGPVAWKHKPDDTKTGADHVSFVARHPNLVYSNGEEKETYVFAVAGSVSEYNWVINNARVDSVVDLHKWLEKGITTAPKRDLSPSLGNAYISYGTAVGVYRLATAVPPKTSGSPGVELASYWAGFPESPNTRVIFAGHSLGAALTSTLALSLLESRAFAKFPASNILVYPSAGPAVGNITFARLFAKNQSSRSCLSGVVQLEAYIPEQNLDNIPTLYGEPIKEIVSGVNMGKVLAALSTVTYMPIQAVRFHGDPPATSPSTQKEFFDIVWYQHLEEYLKFIGIDAPESQLLVKDAGVGKMSNEEVTSCEPVIAELFVLPKTQEGAVDAAEDYKSLQALSVDVDK
;
A
#
# COMPACT_ATOMS: atom_id res chain seq x y z
N MET A 1 -13.82 -28.71 -15.21
CA MET A 1 -14.33 -28.21 -13.93
C MET A 1 -14.20 -26.71 -13.98
N SER A 2 -15.29 -25.95 -13.91
CA SER A 2 -15.22 -24.49 -13.86
C SER A 2 -14.50 -24.10 -12.57
N ASP A 3 -13.48 -23.24 -12.65
CA ASP A 3 -12.86 -22.70 -11.45
C ASP A 3 -13.94 -22.11 -10.52
N PRO A 4 -13.87 -22.38 -9.21
CA PRO A 4 -14.81 -21.80 -8.27
C PRO A 4 -14.77 -20.28 -8.40
N THR A 5 -15.96 -19.67 -8.47
CA THR A 5 -16.07 -18.20 -8.53
C THR A 5 -15.32 -17.57 -7.36
N PRO A 6 -14.38 -16.62 -7.59
CA PRO A 6 -13.60 -16.04 -6.51
C PRO A 6 -14.50 -15.39 -5.45
N ASN A 7 -14.18 -15.57 -4.17
CA ASN A 7 -14.91 -14.92 -3.09
C ASN A 7 -14.64 -13.40 -3.04
N ALA A 8 -15.42 -12.65 -2.27
CA ALA A 8 -15.29 -11.19 -2.18
C ALA A 8 -13.86 -10.71 -1.84
N HIS A 9 -13.15 -11.40 -0.95
CA HIS A 9 -11.79 -11.03 -0.58
C HIS A 9 -10.80 -11.27 -1.74
N GLN A 10 -10.90 -12.41 -2.42
CA GLN A 10 -10.12 -12.72 -3.63
C GLN A 10 -10.36 -11.69 -4.74
N GLN A 11 -11.61 -11.29 -4.96
CA GLN A 11 -11.97 -10.26 -5.94
C GLN A 11 -11.34 -8.90 -5.60
N VAL A 12 -11.46 -8.46 -4.34
CA VAL A 12 -10.86 -7.19 -3.87
C VAL A 12 -9.35 -7.20 -4.01
N PHE A 13 -8.68 -8.31 -3.66
CA PHE A 13 -7.24 -8.42 -3.79
C PHE A 13 -6.80 -8.33 -5.26
N ARG A 14 -7.50 -8.99 -6.20
CA ARG A 14 -7.26 -8.83 -7.65
C ARG A 14 -7.35 -7.38 -8.10
N LEU A 15 -8.37 -6.64 -7.66
CA LEU A 15 -8.50 -5.21 -7.98
C LEU A 15 -7.30 -4.39 -7.49
N SER A 16 -6.77 -4.70 -6.30
CA SER A 16 -5.57 -4.02 -5.78
C SER A 16 -4.34 -4.28 -6.66
N LEU A 17 -4.21 -5.49 -7.23
CA LEU A 17 -3.12 -5.83 -8.13
C LEU A 17 -3.28 -5.17 -9.51
N PHE A 18 -4.51 -5.02 -10.01
CA PHE A 18 -4.77 -4.32 -11.28
C PHE A 18 -4.39 -2.84 -11.25
N ALA A 19 -4.22 -2.21 -10.09
CA ALA A 19 -3.65 -0.87 -10.03
C ALA A 19 -2.20 -0.83 -10.57
N ASN A 20 -1.49 -1.95 -10.61
CA ASN A 20 -0.16 -2.08 -11.22
C ASN A 20 -0.18 -2.38 -12.73
N ILE A 21 -1.33 -2.30 -13.42
CA ILE A 21 -1.45 -2.76 -14.82
C ILE A 21 -0.54 -2.01 -15.82
N VAL A 22 -0.09 -0.80 -15.47
CA VAL A 22 0.87 0.01 -16.24
C VAL A 22 2.26 0.09 -15.60
N ARG A 23 2.56 -0.76 -14.61
CA ARG A 23 3.81 -0.73 -13.84
C ARG A 23 5.05 -0.82 -14.73
N GLU A 24 5.02 -1.65 -15.78
CA GLU A 24 6.16 -1.84 -16.69
C GLU A 24 6.23 -0.80 -17.82
N ILE A 25 5.39 0.24 -17.79
CA ILE A 25 5.29 1.27 -18.83
C ILE A 25 5.99 2.54 -18.37
N LYS A 26 6.87 3.08 -19.22
CA LYS A 26 7.49 4.40 -19.05
C LYS A 26 7.11 5.35 -20.18
N GLY A 27 7.03 6.63 -19.87
CA GLY A 27 6.54 7.67 -20.77
C GLY A 27 6.14 8.92 -19.99
N ASP A 28 5.73 9.95 -20.72
CA ASP A 28 5.04 11.08 -20.10
C ASP A 28 3.69 10.65 -19.52
N LEU A 29 3.13 11.49 -18.65
CA LEU A 29 1.92 11.19 -17.90
C LEU A 29 0.71 10.98 -18.83
N ASP A 30 0.58 11.75 -19.91
CA ASP A 30 -0.56 11.64 -20.81
C ASP A 30 -0.54 10.30 -21.55
N SER A 31 0.62 9.90 -22.07
CA SER A 31 0.81 8.59 -22.71
C SER A 31 0.58 7.43 -21.74
N ILE A 32 1.05 7.52 -20.49
CA ILE A 32 0.78 6.49 -19.48
C ILE A 32 -0.70 6.45 -19.09
N GLN A 33 -1.36 7.60 -18.96
CA GLN A 33 -2.78 7.68 -18.65
C GLN A 33 -3.63 7.05 -19.76
N ILE A 34 -3.28 7.26 -21.04
CA ILE A 34 -3.96 6.60 -22.17
C ILE A 34 -3.86 5.07 -22.07
N GLU A 35 -2.66 4.55 -21.80
CA GLU A 35 -2.47 3.10 -21.63
C GLU A 35 -3.24 2.56 -20.42
N LEU A 36 -3.30 3.31 -19.33
CA LEU A 36 -4.07 2.96 -18.14
C LEU A 36 -5.57 2.90 -18.43
N GLU A 37 -6.13 3.87 -19.15
CA GLU A 37 -7.53 3.91 -19.56
C GLU A 37 -7.89 2.79 -20.54
N ASN A 38 -6.95 2.35 -21.37
CA ASN A 38 -7.15 1.24 -22.31
C ASN A 38 -7.10 -0.12 -21.62
N ARG A 39 -6.17 -0.31 -20.66
CA ARG A 39 -5.89 -1.63 -20.06
C ARG A 39 -6.76 -1.92 -18.84
N LEU A 40 -6.96 -0.95 -17.96
CA LEU A 40 -7.61 -1.21 -16.68
C LEU A 40 -9.05 -1.70 -16.81
N PRO A 41 -9.93 -1.11 -17.66
CA PRO A 41 -11.29 -1.61 -17.81
C PRO A 41 -11.32 -3.06 -18.32
N VAL A 42 -10.40 -3.45 -19.20
CA VAL A 42 -10.30 -4.83 -19.69
C VAL A 42 -9.93 -5.78 -18.56
N ALA A 43 -8.93 -5.42 -17.74
CA ALA A 43 -8.52 -6.21 -16.58
C ALA A 43 -9.63 -6.32 -15.53
N VAL A 44 -10.28 -5.21 -15.17
CA VAL A 44 -11.40 -5.19 -14.20
C VAL A 44 -12.56 -6.06 -14.68
N ASN A 45 -12.86 -6.07 -15.99
CA ASN A 45 -13.92 -6.91 -16.57
C ASN A 45 -13.63 -8.42 -16.50
N GLN A 46 -12.38 -8.84 -16.24
CA GLN A 46 -12.04 -10.25 -15.96
C GLN A 46 -12.57 -10.72 -14.60
N VAL A 47 -12.96 -9.80 -13.72
CA VAL A 47 -13.64 -10.10 -12.44
C VAL A 47 -15.12 -9.76 -12.61
N PRO A 48 -16.01 -10.77 -12.74
CA PRO A 48 -17.43 -10.54 -13.07
C PRO A 48 -18.11 -9.54 -12.13
N GLY A 49 -18.92 -8.65 -12.70
CA GLY A 49 -19.76 -7.70 -11.97
C GLY A 49 -19.09 -6.38 -11.55
N TRP A 50 -17.78 -6.24 -11.72
CA TRP A 50 -17.05 -5.01 -11.42
C TRP A 50 -17.01 -4.03 -12.59
N LYS A 51 -17.07 -2.73 -12.29
CA LYS A 51 -16.87 -1.65 -13.26
C LYS A 51 -16.15 -0.47 -12.63
N VAL A 52 -15.22 0.16 -13.35
CA VAL A 52 -14.59 1.42 -12.91
C VAL A 52 -15.60 2.57 -12.94
N VAL A 53 -15.72 3.32 -11.83
CA VAL A 53 -16.69 4.40 -11.61
C VAL A 53 -16.06 5.75 -11.22
N TRP A 54 -14.81 5.72 -10.76
CA TRP A 54 -13.97 6.91 -10.56
C TRP A 54 -12.56 6.60 -11.03
N GLY A 55 -11.95 7.52 -11.78
CA GLY A 55 -10.67 7.27 -12.44
C GLY A 55 -10.81 6.35 -13.68
N PRO A 56 -9.72 5.65 -14.06
CA PRO A 56 -8.44 5.59 -13.35
C PRO A 56 -7.61 6.87 -13.44
N VAL A 57 -6.69 7.02 -12.49
CA VAL A 57 -5.80 8.18 -12.41
C VAL A 57 -4.37 7.71 -12.22
N ALA A 58 -3.51 8.00 -13.20
CA ALA A 58 -2.08 8.00 -13.03
C ALA A 58 -1.64 9.35 -12.45
N TRP A 59 -0.68 9.34 -11.53
CA TRP A 59 -0.01 10.53 -11.04
C TRP A 59 1.49 10.37 -11.21
N LYS A 60 2.15 11.45 -11.63
CA LYS A 60 3.59 11.50 -11.86
C LYS A 60 4.14 12.84 -11.41
N HIS A 61 5.28 12.85 -10.73
CA HIS A 61 5.90 14.07 -10.24
C HIS A 61 6.41 14.98 -11.35
N LYS A 62 7.06 14.38 -12.34
CA LYS A 62 7.54 15.04 -13.54
C LYS A 62 6.70 14.55 -14.71
N PRO A 63 5.54 15.18 -14.99
CA PRO A 63 4.60 14.67 -15.97
C PRO A 63 5.23 14.49 -17.36
N ASP A 64 6.19 15.35 -17.73
CA ASP A 64 6.84 15.30 -19.05
C ASP A 64 8.05 14.33 -19.13
N ASP A 65 8.42 13.65 -18.04
CA ASP A 65 9.58 12.76 -18.02
C ASP A 65 9.25 11.39 -18.66
N THR A 66 9.79 11.16 -19.85
CA THR A 66 9.56 9.93 -20.61
C THR A 66 10.38 8.72 -20.13
N LYS A 67 11.30 8.89 -19.18
CA LYS A 67 12.20 7.82 -18.73
C LYS A 67 11.67 7.00 -17.56
N THR A 68 10.65 7.50 -16.88
CA THR A 68 10.08 6.89 -15.67
C THR A 68 8.63 6.46 -15.89
N GLY A 69 8.09 5.66 -14.97
CA GLY A 69 6.67 5.27 -14.98
C GLY A 69 5.77 6.27 -14.27
N ALA A 70 4.51 5.88 -14.02
CA ALA A 70 3.66 6.58 -13.05
C ALA A 70 4.20 6.34 -11.63
N ASP A 71 4.01 7.31 -10.74
CA ASP A 71 4.34 7.20 -9.32
C ASP A 71 3.19 6.56 -8.53
N HIS A 72 1.96 6.90 -8.89
CA HIS A 72 0.76 6.32 -8.30
C HIS A 72 -0.26 6.02 -9.38
N VAL A 73 -0.97 4.92 -9.21
CA VAL A 73 -2.16 4.60 -10.00
C VAL A 73 -3.29 4.30 -9.05
N SER A 74 -4.45 4.93 -9.26
CA SER A 74 -5.63 4.70 -8.41
C SER A 74 -6.92 4.70 -9.21
N PHE A 75 -7.93 3.99 -8.70
CA PHE A 75 -9.27 3.97 -9.27
C PHE A 75 -10.29 3.52 -8.22
N VAL A 76 -11.58 3.76 -8.49
CA VAL A 76 -12.69 3.13 -7.78
C VAL A 76 -13.43 2.19 -8.71
N ALA A 77 -13.58 0.93 -8.32
CA ALA A 77 -14.48 -0.01 -8.98
C ALA A 77 -15.73 -0.27 -8.13
N ARG A 78 -16.87 -0.54 -8.78
CA ARG A 78 -18.16 -0.81 -8.16
C ARG A 78 -18.64 -2.20 -8.55
N HIS A 79 -19.19 -2.92 -7.58
CA HIS A 79 -19.98 -4.13 -7.77
C HIS A 79 -21.39 -3.92 -7.17
N PRO A 80 -22.47 -4.16 -7.92
CA PRO A 80 -23.82 -3.79 -7.46
C PRO A 80 -24.33 -4.66 -6.30
N ASN A 81 -23.99 -5.96 -6.26
CA ASN A 81 -24.47 -6.90 -5.23
C ASN A 81 -23.37 -7.94 -4.91
N LEU A 82 -22.29 -7.53 -4.26
CA LEU A 82 -21.19 -8.44 -3.92
C LEU A 82 -21.61 -9.34 -2.75
N VAL A 83 -21.44 -10.65 -2.91
CA VAL A 83 -21.74 -11.67 -1.88
C VAL A 83 -20.51 -11.86 -0.99
N TYR A 84 -20.66 -11.61 0.31
CA TYR A 84 -19.61 -11.81 1.32
C TYR A 84 -19.67 -13.22 1.92
N SER A 85 -18.60 -13.64 2.62
CA SER A 85 -18.49 -14.98 3.21
C SER A 85 -19.55 -15.28 4.29
N ASN A 86 -20.12 -14.24 4.90
CA ASN A 86 -21.24 -14.35 5.84
C ASN A 86 -22.63 -14.40 5.17
N GLY A 87 -22.68 -14.43 3.82
CA GLY A 87 -23.91 -14.44 3.04
C GLY A 87 -24.55 -13.06 2.83
N GLU A 88 -23.97 -11.97 3.35
CA GLU A 88 -24.46 -10.62 3.05
C GLU A 88 -24.24 -10.27 1.58
N GLU A 89 -25.25 -9.67 0.95
CA GLU A 89 -25.14 -9.04 -0.36
C GLU A 89 -25.15 -7.53 -0.21
N LYS A 90 -24.11 -6.85 -0.72
CA LYS A 90 -24.02 -5.39 -0.66
C LYS A 90 -23.51 -4.78 -1.94
N GLU A 91 -24.06 -3.62 -2.28
CA GLU A 91 -23.37 -2.71 -3.19
C GLU A 91 -22.02 -2.35 -2.59
N THR A 92 -20.95 -2.55 -3.37
CA THR A 92 -19.59 -2.45 -2.90
C THR A 92 -18.76 -1.58 -3.83
N TYR A 93 -18.03 -0.64 -3.26
CA TYR A 93 -17.03 0.16 -3.92
C TYR A 93 -15.65 -0.21 -3.40
N VAL A 94 -14.67 -0.36 -4.29
CA VAL A 94 -13.28 -0.62 -3.95
C VAL A 94 -12.43 0.50 -4.49
N PHE A 95 -11.81 1.29 -3.62
CA PHE A 95 -10.70 2.16 -3.99
C PHE A 95 -9.41 1.33 -3.99
N ALA A 96 -8.82 1.15 -5.17
CA ALA A 96 -7.59 0.41 -5.35
C ALA A 96 -6.44 1.37 -5.68
N VAL A 97 -5.27 1.13 -5.09
CA VAL A 97 -4.06 1.92 -5.37
C VAL A 97 -2.83 1.03 -5.54
N ALA A 98 -2.01 1.41 -6.51
CA ALA A 98 -0.63 0.98 -6.62
C ALA A 98 0.28 2.17 -6.33
N GLY A 99 1.27 1.94 -5.47
CA GLY A 99 2.45 2.79 -5.40
C GLY A 99 3.48 2.23 -6.39
N SER A 100 3.72 2.93 -7.49
CA SER A 100 4.67 2.52 -8.53
C SER A 100 5.92 3.36 -8.37
N VAL A 101 7.08 2.77 -8.06
CA VAL A 101 8.18 3.59 -7.51
C VAL A 101 9.06 4.16 -8.63
N SER A 102 8.84 5.38 -9.13
CA SER A 102 9.97 6.07 -9.79
C SER A 102 11.05 6.41 -8.74
N GLU A 103 12.29 6.74 -9.15
CA GLU A 103 13.35 7.25 -8.24
C GLU A 103 12.82 8.34 -7.28
N TYR A 104 11.85 9.14 -7.73
CA TYR A 104 11.19 10.17 -6.92
C TYR A 104 10.20 9.63 -5.87
N ASN A 105 9.40 8.61 -6.21
CA ASN A 105 8.45 8.00 -5.28
C ASN A 105 9.18 7.37 -4.08
N TRP A 106 10.40 6.86 -4.28
CA TRP A 106 11.23 6.37 -3.20
C TRP A 106 11.76 7.50 -2.31
N VAL A 107 12.53 8.46 -2.85
CA VAL A 107 13.19 9.53 -2.07
C VAL A 107 12.21 10.40 -1.29
N ILE A 108 10.97 10.52 -1.75
CA ILE A 108 9.95 11.38 -1.13
C ILE A 108 8.85 10.62 -0.40
N ASN A 109 8.30 9.52 -0.95
CA ASN A 109 7.16 8.83 -0.33
C ASN A 109 7.54 7.60 0.51
N ASN A 110 8.69 6.96 0.26
CA ASN A 110 9.09 5.72 0.95
C ASN A 110 10.30 5.90 1.90
N ALA A 111 11.29 6.71 1.52
CA ALA A 111 12.52 6.91 2.29
C ALA A 111 12.40 8.01 3.35
N ARG A 112 11.33 8.83 3.31
CA ARG A 112 11.08 9.90 4.29
C ARG A 112 10.41 9.38 5.55
N VAL A 113 11.03 8.33 6.10
CA VAL A 113 10.79 7.86 7.47
C VAL A 113 11.64 8.61 8.48
N ASP A 114 12.56 9.47 8.01
CA ASP A 114 13.41 10.40 8.78
C ASP A 114 12.67 11.53 9.48
N SER A 115 11.40 11.73 9.11
CA SER A 115 10.55 12.76 9.67
C SER A 115 9.10 12.32 9.64
N VAL A 116 8.28 12.91 10.51
CA VAL A 116 6.87 12.54 10.68
C VAL A 116 5.95 13.73 10.49
N VAL A 117 4.66 13.44 10.34
CA VAL A 117 3.56 14.40 10.29
C VAL A 117 2.57 14.04 11.39
N ASP A 118 2.20 15.02 12.21
CA ASP A 118 1.05 14.88 13.11
C ASP A 118 -0.22 14.81 12.26
N LEU A 119 -0.88 13.65 12.29
CA LEU A 119 -2.02 13.36 11.43
C LEU A 119 -3.15 14.37 11.64
N HIS A 120 -3.57 14.59 12.89
CA HIS A 120 -4.72 15.46 13.16
C HIS A 120 -4.42 16.91 12.83
N LYS A 121 -3.22 17.41 13.19
CA LYS A 121 -2.79 18.78 12.84
C LYS A 121 -2.71 19.01 11.33
N TRP A 122 -2.39 17.96 10.57
CA TRP A 122 -2.44 18.01 9.11
C TRP A 122 -3.90 18.03 8.61
N LEU A 123 -4.75 17.13 9.09
CA LEU A 123 -6.16 17.05 8.67
C LEU A 123 -6.99 18.28 9.03
N GLU A 124 -6.67 18.98 10.12
CA GLU A 124 -7.27 20.29 10.46
C GLU A 124 -7.10 21.33 9.34
N LYS A 125 -6.05 21.21 8.53
CA LYS A 125 -5.81 22.07 7.36
C LYS A 125 -6.43 21.52 6.08
N GLY A 126 -7.00 20.32 6.13
CA GLY A 126 -7.52 19.59 4.98
C GLY A 126 -6.50 18.61 4.38
N ILE A 127 -6.99 17.42 4.02
CA ILE A 127 -6.20 16.33 3.40
C ILE A 127 -5.58 16.73 2.05
N THR A 128 -6.14 17.73 1.36
CA THR A 128 -5.64 18.32 0.11
C THR A 128 -4.67 19.49 0.34
N THR A 129 -4.28 19.77 1.59
CA THR A 129 -3.19 20.69 1.90
C THR A 129 -1.88 19.91 2.01
N ALA A 130 -0.80 20.42 1.41
CA ALA A 130 0.50 19.76 1.48
C ALA A 130 0.95 19.55 2.95
N PRO A 131 1.35 18.32 3.34
CA PRO A 131 1.74 18.02 4.70
C PRO A 131 3.02 18.76 5.09
N LYS A 132 3.19 19.05 6.37
CA LYS A 132 4.40 19.66 6.93
C LYS A 132 5.00 18.75 7.98
N ARG A 133 6.32 18.60 7.95
CA ARG A 133 7.08 17.87 8.96
C ARG A 133 6.80 18.44 10.35
N ASP A 134 6.62 17.56 11.31
CA ASP A 134 6.71 17.90 12.71
C ASP A 134 8.17 17.87 13.15
N LEU A 135 8.63 18.95 13.79
CA LEU A 135 10.02 19.10 14.25
C LEU A 135 10.16 18.71 15.72
N SER A 136 9.06 18.44 16.42
CA SER A 136 9.08 18.07 17.84
C SER A 136 7.96 17.06 18.15
N PRO A 137 8.07 15.81 17.65
CA PRO A 137 7.07 14.78 17.89
C PRO A 137 6.84 14.51 19.38
N SER A 138 5.58 14.34 19.77
CA SER A 138 5.20 13.98 21.14
C SER A 138 4.63 12.57 21.22
N LEU A 139 4.87 11.84 22.31
CA LEU A 139 4.39 10.44 22.42
C LEU A 139 2.84 10.31 22.36
N GLY A 140 2.11 11.40 22.68
CA GLY A 140 0.65 11.41 22.74
C GLY A 140 -0.08 11.58 21.40
N ASN A 141 0.60 11.99 20.33
CA ASN A 141 -0.05 12.29 19.05
C ASN A 141 0.09 11.13 18.05
N ALA A 142 -0.87 11.03 17.12
CA ALA A 142 -0.81 10.09 16.02
C ALA A 142 0.13 10.63 14.93
N TYR A 143 1.30 10.00 14.78
CA TYR A 143 2.28 10.37 13.77
C TYR A 143 2.32 9.34 12.64
N ILE A 144 2.41 9.83 11.41
CA ILE A 144 2.69 9.02 10.21
C ILE A 144 4.00 9.49 9.59
N SER A 145 4.67 8.61 8.82
CA SER A 145 5.87 9.04 8.08
C SER A 145 5.53 10.21 7.15
N TYR A 146 6.47 11.14 6.99
CA TYR A 146 6.28 12.26 6.07
C TYR A 146 6.05 11.76 4.64
N GLY A 147 6.73 10.67 4.25
CA GLY A 147 6.55 10.07 2.93
C GLY A 147 5.14 9.53 2.70
N THR A 148 4.57 8.80 3.66
CA THR A 148 3.18 8.32 3.56
C THR A 148 2.20 9.51 3.50
N ALA A 149 2.41 10.56 4.30
CA ALA A 149 1.57 11.76 4.27
C ALA A 149 1.58 12.42 2.89
N VAL A 150 2.76 12.55 2.26
CA VAL A 150 2.89 13.14 0.91
C VAL A 150 2.23 12.25 -0.14
N GLY A 151 2.37 10.93 -0.04
CA GLY A 151 1.68 9.99 -0.92
C GLY A 151 0.15 10.13 -0.82
N VAL A 152 -0.39 10.16 0.40
CA VAL A 152 -1.83 10.34 0.65
C VAL A 152 -2.33 11.69 0.14
N TYR A 153 -1.58 12.77 0.39
CA TYR A 153 -1.86 14.09 -0.16
C TYR A 153 -2.02 14.04 -1.68
N ARG A 154 -1.09 13.40 -2.39
CA ARG A 154 -1.15 13.28 -3.85
C ARG A 154 -2.39 12.52 -4.31
N LEU A 155 -2.70 11.39 -3.69
CA LEU A 155 -3.92 10.63 -3.99
C LEU A 155 -5.17 11.46 -3.75
N ALA A 156 -5.21 12.24 -2.68
CA ALA A 156 -6.34 13.10 -2.35
C ALA A 156 -6.52 14.27 -3.35
N THR A 157 -5.42 14.81 -3.88
CA THR A 157 -5.44 15.91 -4.86
C THR A 157 -5.57 15.47 -6.32
N ALA A 158 -5.27 14.22 -6.63
CA ALA A 158 -5.36 13.71 -7.99
C ALA A 158 -6.82 13.58 -8.39
N VAL A 159 -7.16 14.10 -9.57
CA VAL A 159 -8.53 14.06 -10.11
C VAL A 159 -8.58 13.24 -11.40
N PRO A 160 -9.68 12.52 -11.68
CA PRO A 160 -9.83 11.81 -12.93
C PRO A 160 -9.78 12.74 -14.14
N PRO A 161 -9.09 12.34 -15.22
CA PRO A 161 -9.10 13.10 -16.48
C PRO A 161 -10.50 13.08 -17.11
N LYS A 162 -10.71 13.94 -18.11
CA LYS A 162 -12.01 14.13 -18.78
C LYS A 162 -12.59 12.87 -19.42
N THR A 163 -11.74 11.91 -19.77
CA THR A 163 -12.06 10.64 -20.42
C THR A 163 -12.45 9.53 -19.44
N SER A 164 -12.21 9.75 -18.14
CA SER A 164 -12.39 8.76 -17.08
C SER A 164 -13.70 8.92 -16.31
N GLY A 165 -14.01 7.96 -15.43
CA GLY A 165 -15.17 8.04 -14.54
C GLY A 165 -15.04 9.20 -13.56
N SER A 166 -16.11 9.98 -13.40
CA SER A 166 -16.18 11.14 -12.48
C SER A 166 -15.09 12.20 -12.73
N PRO A 167 -15.02 12.78 -13.94
CA PRO A 167 -13.93 13.66 -14.36
C PRO A 167 -13.84 14.92 -13.50
N GLY A 168 -12.62 15.28 -13.08
CA GLY A 168 -12.36 16.48 -12.29
C GLY A 168 -12.85 16.43 -10.84
N VAL A 169 -13.39 15.30 -10.36
CA VAL A 169 -13.92 15.17 -9.00
C VAL A 169 -12.85 14.59 -8.08
N GLU A 170 -12.40 15.39 -7.11
CA GLU A 170 -11.50 14.93 -6.04
C GLU A 170 -12.11 13.77 -5.24
N LEU A 171 -11.28 12.88 -4.71
CA LEU A 171 -11.74 11.68 -4.03
C LEU A 171 -12.63 11.97 -2.81
N ALA A 172 -12.28 12.97 -1.99
CA ALA A 172 -13.11 13.36 -0.84
C ALA A 172 -14.50 13.87 -1.27
N SER A 173 -14.54 14.67 -2.34
CA SER A 173 -15.78 15.17 -2.93
C SER A 173 -16.60 14.07 -3.58
N TYR A 174 -15.94 13.07 -4.18
CA TYR A 174 -16.60 11.89 -4.73
C TYR A 174 -17.40 11.15 -3.66
N TRP A 175 -16.78 10.85 -2.51
CA TRP A 175 -17.46 10.16 -1.40
C TRP A 175 -18.52 11.02 -0.72
N ALA A 176 -18.24 12.31 -0.52
CA ALA A 176 -19.19 13.24 0.10
C ALA A 176 -20.44 13.49 -0.75
N GLY A 177 -20.34 13.30 -2.08
CA GLY A 177 -21.42 13.49 -3.05
C GLY A 177 -22.46 12.35 -3.07
N PHE A 178 -22.26 11.26 -2.32
CA PHE A 178 -23.21 10.16 -2.28
C PHE A 178 -24.52 10.54 -1.55
N PRO A 179 -25.66 9.92 -1.93
CA PRO A 179 -26.83 9.90 -1.05
C PRO A 179 -26.53 9.09 0.22
N GLU A 180 -27.37 9.24 1.25
CA GLU A 180 -27.29 8.36 2.43
C GLU A 180 -27.37 6.89 2.01
N SER A 181 -26.33 6.13 2.32
CA SER A 181 -26.08 4.79 1.75
C SER A 181 -25.76 3.77 2.86
N PRO A 182 -26.73 3.46 3.76
CA PRO A 182 -26.49 2.60 4.93
C PRO A 182 -26.14 1.15 4.58
N ASN A 183 -26.47 0.71 3.36
CA ASN A 183 -26.22 -0.65 2.88
C ASN A 183 -25.02 -0.76 1.93
N THR A 184 -24.38 0.35 1.58
CA THR A 184 -23.22 0.35 0.67
C THR A 184 -21.95 0.15 1.47
N ARG A 185 -21.06 -0.70 0.95
CA ARG A 185 -19.73 -0.98 1.50
C ARG A 185 -18.65 -0.27 0.69
N VAL A 186 -17.69 0.33 1.38
CA VAL A 186 -16.53 0.96 0.76
C VAL A 186 -15.28 0.27 1.29
N ILE A 187 -14.44 -0.21 0.39
CA ILE A 187 -13.21 -0.93 0.72
C ILE A 187 -12.02 -0.18 0.12
N PHE A 188 -11.00 0.07 0.92
CA PHE A 188 -9.71 0.59 0.46
C PHE A 188 -8.73 -0.58 0.38
N ALA A 189 -8.18 -0.87 -0.79
CA ALA A 189 -7.31 -2.01 -1.01
C ALA A 189 -6.02 -1.60 -1.72
N GLY A 190 -4.90 -2.13 -1.26
CA GLY A 190 -3.59 -1.84 -1.83
C GLY A 190 -2.58 -2.89 -1.40
N HIS A 191 -1.56 -3.07 -2.24
CA HIS A 191 -0.46 -3.98 -2.01
C HIS A 191 0.86 -3.22 -1.89
N SER A 192 1.81 -3.71 -1.09
CA SER A 192 3.11 -3.06 -0.91
C SER A 192 2.97 -1.63 -0.38
N LEU A 193 3.60 -0.63 -1.00
CA LEU A 193 3.35 0.80 -0.73
C LEU A 193 1.85 1.15 -0.75
N GLY A 194 1.08 0.55 -1.66
CA GLY A 194 -0.36 0.80 -1.76
C GLY A 194 -1.13 0.47 -0.48
N ALA A 195 -0.66 -0.50 0.33
CA ALA A 195 -1.24 -0.82 1.62
C ALA A 195 -1.02 0.29 2.66
N ALA A 196 0.17 0.89 2.71
CA ALA A 196 0.46 2.03 3.58
C ALA A 196 -0.39 3.26 3.20
N LEU A 197 -0.50 3.52 1.89
CA LEU A 197 -1.28 4.64 1.35
C LEU A 197 -2.78 4.48 1.61
N THR A 198 -3.36 3.30 1.31
CA THR A 198 -4.80 3.04 1.53
C THR A 198 -5.18 3.08 3.00
N SER A 199 -4.37 2.49 3.88
CA SER A 199 -4.63 2.50 5.33
C SER A 199 -4.70 3.92 5.87
N THR A 200 -3.74 4.75 5.47
CA THR A 200 -3.68 6.15 5.90
C THR A 200 -4.78 6.98 5.25
N LEU A 201 -5.01 6.84 3.94
CA LEU A 201 -6.02 7.59 3.21
C LEU A 201 -7.45 7.31 3.72
N ALA A 202 -7.78 6.04 3.96
CA ALA A 202 -9.09 5.66 4.47
C ALA A 202 -9.35 6.27 5.86
N LEU A 203 -8.37 6.18 6.76
CA LEU A 203 -8.47 6.80 8.09
C LEU A 203 -8.58 8.32 7.98
N SER A 204 -7.75 8.96 7.15
CA SER A 204 -7.78 10.40 6.94
C SER A 204 -9.13 10.90 6.39
N LEU A 205 -9.71 10.18 5.43
CA LEU A 205 -11.04 10.50 4.89
C LEU A 205 -12.16 10.29 5.92
N LEU A 206 -12.04 9.27 6.77
CA LEU A 206 -12.98 9.02 7.87
C LEU A 206 -12.92 10.14 8.91
N GLU A 207 -11.72 10.50 9.39
CA GLU A 207 -11.51 11.59 10.35
C GLU A 207 -11.92 12.95 9.77
N SER A 208 -11.76 13.14 8.45
CA SER A 208 -12.25 14.35 7.73
C SER A 208 -13.75 14.33 7.41
N ARG A 209 -14.49 13.29 7.84
CA ARG A 209 -15.93 13.10 7.58
C ARG A 209 -16.33 13.02 6.10
N ALA A 210 -15.41 12.66 5.20
CA ALA A 210 -15.73 12.46 3.78
C ALA A 210 -16.72 11.30 3.58
N PHE A 211 -16.75 10.34 4.51
CA PHE A 211 -17.69 9.22 4.51
C PHE A 211 -18.97 9.46 5.32
N ALA A 212 -19.37 10.71 5.59
CA ALA A 212 -20.56 10.99 6.41
C ALA A 212 -21.87 10.33 5.91
N LYS A 213 -21.90 9.88 4.66
CA LYS A 213 -23.01 9.19 3.98
C LYS A 213 -23.04 7.67 4.17
N PHE A 214 -22.01 7.12 4.81
CA PHE A 214 -21.83 5.71 5.03
C PHE A 214 -21.66 5.45 6.54
N PRO A 215 -22.22 4.36 7.08
CA PRO A 215 -21.86 3.90 8.42
C PRO A 215 -20.35 3.62 8.48
N ALA A 216 -19.67 4.04 9.55
CA ALA A 216 -18.24 3.77 9.72
C ALA A 216 -17.91 2.27 9.65
N SER A 217 -18.82 1.40 10.10
CA SER A 217 -18.70 -0.07 10.00
C SER A 217 -18.76 -0.62 8.57
N ASN A 218 -19.11 0.20 7.58
CA ASN A 218 -19.08 -0.15 6.17
C ASN A 218 -17.83 0.36 5.44
N ILE A 219 -16.95 1.10 6.13
CA ILE A 219 -15.67 1.55 5.59
C ILE A 219 -14.59 0.58 6.05
N LEU A 220 -14.09 -0.23 5.13
CA LEU A 220 -13.10 -1.26 5.40
C LEU A 220 -11.78 -0.95 4.69
N VAL A 221 -10.67 -1.44 5.25
CA VAL A 221 -9.36 -1.38 4.60
C VAL A 221 -8.77 -2.79 4.53
N TYR A 222 -8.40 -3.21 3.31
CA TYR A 222 -7.81 -4.51 3.00
C TYR A 222 -6.35 -4.29 2.52
N PRO A 223 -5.44 -3.81 3.39
CA PRO A 223 -4.03 -3.67 3.05
C PRO A 223 -3.36 -5.05 2.99
N SER A 224 -2.42 -5.22 2.04
CA SER A 224 -1.56 -6.39 1.95
C SER A 224 -0.09 -6.00 1.80
N ALA A 225 0.81 -6.71 2.49
CA ALA A 225 2.26 -6.50 2.40
C ALA A 225 2.73 -5.04 2.62
N GLY A 226 2.03 -4.28 3.47
CA GLY A 226 2.36 -2.89 3.74
C GLY A 226 3.46 -2.73 4.79
N PRO A 227 4.36 -1.74 4.65
CA PRO A 227 5.27 -1.36 5.73
C PRO A 227 4.51 -0.68 6.87
N ALA A 228 5.18 -0.53 8.02
CA ALA A 228 4.67 0.29 9.12
C ALA A 228 4.50 1.75 8.67
N VAL A 229 3.32 2.32 8.95
CA VAL A 229 2.94 3.67 8.48
C VAL A 229 3.36 4.76 9.46
N GLY A 230 3.27 4.48 10.75
CA GLY A 230 3.29 5.49 11.80
C GLY A 230 3.54 4.90 13.18
N ASN A 231 3.36 5.71 14.21
CA ASN A 231 3.63 5.31 15.59
C ASN A 231 2.50 4.47 16.22
N ILE A 232 2.71 4.05 17.47
CA ILE A 232 1.70 3.29 18.23
C ILE A 232 0.35 4.00 18.34
N THR A 233 0.35 5.33 18.51
CA THR A 233 -0.87 6.13 18.63
C THR A 233 -1.66 6.11 17.33
N PHE A 234 -0.99 6.18 16.17
CA PHE A 234 -1.62 5.96 14.87
C PHE A 234 -2.18 4.54 14.75
N ALA A 235 -1.40 3.50 15.09
CA ALA A 235 -1.86 2.12 15.00
C ALA A 235 -3.09 1.84 15.87
N ARG A 236 -3.13 2.41 17.10
CA ARG A 236 -4.31 2.36 18.00
C ARG A 236 -5.51 3.10 17.42
N LEU A 237 -5.31 4.28 16.86
CA LEU A 237 -6.37 5.06 16.20
C LEU A 237 -6.96 4.30 15.01
N PHE A 238 -6.10 3.68 14.20
CA PHE A 238 -6.50 2.84 13.08
C PHE A 238 -7.31 1.62 13.57
N ALA A 239 -6.81 0.88 14.56
CA ALA A 239 -7.50 -0.28 15.14
C ALA A 239 -8.87 0.06 15.77
N LYS A 240 -9.01 1.23 16.39
CA LYS A 240 -10.29 1.71 16.93
C LYS A 240 -11.33 1.93 15.83
N ASN A 241 -10.90 2.47 14.70
CA ASN A 241 -11.77 2.85 13.57
C ASN A 241 -11.99 1.70 12.57
N GLN A 242 -11.16 0.67 12.61
CA GLN A 242 -11.25 -0.51 11.75
C GLN A 242 -11.53 -1.72 12.61
N SER A 243 -12.80 -2.14 12.69
CA SER A 243 -13.16 -3.37 13.39
C SER A 243 -12.42 -4.55 12.77
N SER A 244 -11.51 -5.16 13.56
CA SER A 244 -10.71 -6.36 13.30
C SER A 244 -11.23 -7.24 12.15
N ARG A 245 -10.40 -7.52 11.13
CA ARG A 245 -10.32 -8.81 10.39
C ARG A 245 -9.67 -8.79 8.99
N SER A 246 -9.29 -7.65 8.40
CA SER A 246 -9.02 -7.64 6.95
C SER A 246 -7.66 -7.13 6.47
N CYS A 247 -6.76 -6.75 7.37
CA CYS A 247 -5.39 -6.42 7.00
C CYS A 247 -4.62 -7.74 6.86
N LEU A 248 -4.01 -8.04 5.71
CA LEU A 248 -3.13 -9.19 5.55
C LEU A 248 -1.67 -8.74 5.67
N SER A 249 -0.89 -9.43 6.49
CA SER A 249 0.54 -9.21 6.60
C SER A 249 1.24 -10.56 6.71
N GLY A 250 1.88 -10.96 5.62
CA GLY A 250 2.79 -12.10 5.60
C GLY A 250 3.98 -11.84 6.52
N VAL A 251 4.25 -12.79 7.40
CA VAL A 251 5.49 -12.90 8.16
C VAL A 251 6.09 -14.22 7.72
N VAL A 252 7.23 -14.18 7.04
CA VAL A 252 7.98 -15.40 6.76
C VAL A 252 8.83 -15.70 7.99
N GLN A 253 8.53 -16.85 8.62
CA GLN A 253 9.24 -17.57 9.68
C GLN A 253 10.08 -16.76 10.70
N LEU A 254 9.70 -16.85 11.98
CA LEU A 254 10.54 -17.36 13.08
C LEU A 254 9.65 -17.56 14.33
N GLU A 255 9.82 -18.69 15.02
CA GLU A 255 8.97 -19.10 16.14
C GLU A 255 9.15 -18.25 17.40
N ALA A 256 8.02 -18.06 18.09
CA ALA A 256 7.86 -17.76 19.50
C ALA A 256 8.19 -16.32 19.98
N TYR A 257 7.10 -15.56 20.17
CA TYR A 257 7.01 -14.33 20.96
C TYR A 257 7.79 -13.13 20.33
N ILE A 258 7.10 -12.00 20.13
CA ILE A 258 7.69 -10.64 20.09
C ILE A 258 8.08 -10.13 18.67
N PRO A 259 9.31 -9.68 18.35
CA PRO A 259 9.70 -8.47 17.61
C PRO A 259 9.81 -8.69 16.08
N GLU A 260 8.94 -9.50 15.50
CA GLU A 260 9.15 -10.19 14.21
C GLU A 260 9.12 -9.28 12.97
N GLN A 261 8.35 -8.18 13.00
CA GLN A 261 8.27 -7.18 11.92
C GLN A 261 9.16 -5.96 12.21
N ASN A 262 10.39 -6.21 12.64
CA ASN A 262 11.40 -5.19 12.86
C ASN A 262 12.51 -5.35 11.82
N LEU A 263 13.11 -4.22 11.45
CA LEU A 263 14.28 -4.14 10.59
C LEU A 263 15.41 -5.09 11.07
N ASP A 264 15.52 -5.33 12.37
CA ASP A 264 16.52 -6.22 12.98
C ASP A 264 16.49 -7.67 12.50
N ASN A 265 15.34 -8.18 12.03
CA ASN A 265 15.22 -9.58 11.59
C ASN A 265 15.52 -9.77 10.09
N ILE A 266 15.53 -8.68 9.31
CA ILE A 266 15.72 -8.75 7.85
C ILE A 266 17.05 -9.43 7.48
N PRO A 267 18.20 -9.14 8.12
CA PRO A 267 19.47 -9.72 7.69
C PRO A 267 19.56 -11.24 7.80
N THR A 268 18.81 -11.84 8.72
CA THR A 268 18.83 -13.29 9.00
C THR A 268 17.62 -14.04 8.47
N LEU A 269 16.71 -13.35 7.77
CA LEU A 269 15.40 -13.89 7.36
C LEU A 269 15.49 -15.18 6.54
N TYR A 270 16.53 -15.32 5.71
CA TYR A 270 16.70 -16.46 4.80
C TYR A 270 18.01 -17.24 5.02
N GLY A 271 18.66 -17.07 6.17
CA GLY A 271 19.92 -17.75 6.50
C GLY A 271 21.00 -16.78 6.97
N GLU A 272 22.25 -17.06 6.58
CA GLU A 272 23.40 -16.27 7.00
C GLU A 272 23.33 -14.81 6.48
N PRO A 273 23.68 -13.81 7.31
CA PRO A 273 23.62 -12.41 6.90
C PRO A 273 24.52 -12.06 5.72
N ILE A 274 23.91 -11.43 4.72
CA ILE A 274 24.62 -10.80 3.60
C ILE A 274 25.02 -9.38 4.02
N LYS A 275 26.31 -9.03 3.89
CA LYS A 275 26.88 -7.76 4.38
C LYS A 275 26.16 -6.53 3.84
N GLU A 276 25.82 -6.56 2.56
CA GLU A 276 25.10 -5.53 1.84
C GLU A 276 23.71 -5.30 2.45
N ILE A 277 23.00 -6.38 2.79
CA ILE A 277 21.68 -6.33 3.43
C ILE A 277 21.78 -5.78 4.84
N VAL A 278 22.75 -6.24 5.64
CA VAL A 278 23.02 -5.72 7.00
C VAL A 278 23.28 -4.20 6.96
N SER A 279 24.13 -3.75 6.03
CA SER A 279 24.44 -2.34 5.87
C SER A 279 23.20 -1.51 5.54
N GLY A 280 22.37 -2.01 4.63
CA GLY A 280 21.10 -1.37 4.27
C GLY A 280 20.15 -1.26 5.46
N VAL A 281 19.90 -2.37 6.14
CA VAL A 281 19.03 -2.44 7.32
C VAL A 281 19.47 -1.42 8.38
N ASN A 282 20.77 -1.33 8.67
CA ASN A 282 21.30 -0.37 9.63
C ASN A 282 21.05 1.08 9.21
N MET A 283 21.16 1.40 7.91
CA MET A 283 20.81 2.73 7.41
C MET A 283 19.32 3.03 7.59
N GLY A 284 18.45 2.06 7.29
CA GLY A 284 17.01 2.19 7.51
C GLY A 284 16.67 2.48 8.98
N LYS A 285 17.36 1.82 9.91
CA LYS A 285 17.21 2.07 11.36
C LYS A 285 17.65 3.48 11.75
N VAL A 286 18.76 3.97 11.21
CA VAL A 286 19.23 5.35 11.45
C VAL A 286 18.20 6.36 10.95
N LEU A 287 17.69 6.19 9.73
CA LEU A 287 16.65 7.06 9.19
C LEU A 287 15.39 7.03 10.07
N ALA A 288 14.90 5.85 10.46
CA ALA A 288 13.76 5.76 11.37
C ALA A 288 14.00 6.47 12.70
N ALA A 289 15.20 6.33 13.30
CA ALA A 289 15.55 6.98 14.55
C ALA A 289 15.57 8.53 14.45
N LEU A 290 15.94 9.09 13.29
CA LEU A 290 15.91 10.55 13.07
C LEU A 290 14.51 11.15 13.20
N SER A 291 13.46 10.35 13.01
CA SER A 291 12.07 10.80 13.19
C SER A 291 11.65 10.95 14.65
N THR A 292 12.44 10.44 15.59
CA THR A 292 12.16 10.43 17.04
C THR A 292 10.87 9.68 17.45
N VAL A 293 10.28 8.90 16.53
CA VAL A 293 9.14 8.02 16.84
C VAL A 293 9.48 6.56 16.55
N THR A 294 8.88 5.65 17.30
CA THR A 294 8.92 4.22 17.00
C THR A 294 7.78 3.87 16.05
N TYR A 295 8.12 3.41 14.85
CA TYR A 295 7.14 2.93 13.88
C TYR A 295 6.57 1.58 14.32
N MET A 296 5.25 1.46 14.24
CA MET A 296 4.50 0.27 14.63
C MET A 296 3.65 -0.22 13.46
N PRO A 297 3.66 -1.53 13.16
CA PRO A 297 2.72 -2.08 12.20
C PRO A 297 1.28 -1.92 12.70
N ILE A 298 0.36 -1.73 11.76
CA ILE A 298 -1.09 -1.84 12.04
C ILE A 298 -1.47 -3.31 12.27
N GLN A 299 -2.64 -3.55 12.85
CA GLN A 299 -3.17 -4.90 13.07
C GLN A 299 -3.23 -5.69 11.75
N ALA A 300 -2.95 -6.99 11.80
CA ALA A 300 -2.97 -7.84 10.60
C ALA A 300 -3.29 -9.32 10.91
N VAL A 301 -3.82 -9.99 9.91
CA VAL A 301 -3.88 -11.43 9.73
C VAL A 301 -2.51 -11.86 9.24
N ARG A 302 -1.91 -12.81 9.93
CA ARG A 302 -0.57 -13.32 9.63
C ARG A 302 -0.66 -14.68 8.98
N PHE A 303 0.28 -14.92 8.07
CA PHE A 303 0.49 -16.22 7.44
C PHE A 303 1.98 -16.38 7.14
N HIS A 304 2.39 -17.64 7.04
CA HIS A 304 3.74 -18.01 6.66
C HIS A 304 3.78 -18.47 5.20
N GLY A 305 4.67 -17.85 4.42
CA GLY A 305 5.02 -18.36 3.10
C GLY A 305 5.93 -19.59 3.19
N ASP A 306 6.04 -20.35 2.09
CA ASP A 306 7.02 -21.44 2.03
C ASP A 306 8.43 -20.87 2.15
N PRO A 307 9.32 -21.43 2.99
CA PRO A 307 10.70 -20.97 3.05
C PRO A 307 11.42 -21.20 1.71
N PRO A 308 12.40 -20.36 1.35
CA PRO A 308 13.16 -20.56 0.12
C PRO A 308 13.92 -21.89 0.14
N ALA A 309 14.01 -22.55 -1.01
CA ALA A 309 14.68 -23.85 -1.13
C ALA A 309 16.18 -23.80 -0.78
N THR A 310 16.83 -22.65 -0.98
CA THR A 310 18.24 -22.41 -0.66
C THR A 310 18.40 -21.02 -0.04
N SER A 311 19.29 -20.90 0.93
CA SER A 311 19.68 -19.60 1.47
C SER A 311 20.38 -18.75 0.41
N PRO A 312 20.05 -17.46 0.29
CA PRO A 312 20.73 -16.56 -0.64
C PRO A 312 22.16 -16.32 -0.18
N SER A 313 23.08 -16.29 -1.15
CA SER A 313 24.50 -15.97 -0.94
C SER A 313 24.88 -14.60 -1.49
N THR A 314 24.03 -14.03 -2.36
CA THR A 314 24.21 -12.72 -2.96
C THR A 314 23.02 -11.82 -2.67
N GLN A 315 23.26 -10.51 -2.73
CA GLN A 315 22.21 -9.49 -2.63
C GLN A 315 21.08 -9.74 -3.64
N LYS A 316 21.42 -10.11 -4.88
CA LYS A 316 20.42 -10.36 -5.93
C LYS A 316 19.52 -11.54 -5.55
N GLU A 317 20.12 -12.67 -5.14
CA GLU A 317 19.37 -13.85 -4.70
C GLU A 317 18.45 -13.55 -3.52
N PHE A 318 18.93 -12.75 -2.55
CA PHE A 318 18.12 -12.33 -1.41
C PHE A 318 16.87 -11.59 -1.87
N PHE A 319 17.02 -10.65 -2.80
CA PHE A 319 15.90 -9.85 -3.28
C PHE A 319 14.97 -10.58 -4.25
N ASP A 320 15.50 -11.50 -5.06
CA ASP A 320 14.67 -12.42 -5.85
C ASP A 320 13.73 -13.22 -4.92
N ILE A 321 14.24 -13.69 -3.77
CA ILE A 321 13.43 -14.36 -2.73
C ILE A 321 12.44 -13.39 -2.08
N VAL A 322 12.87 -12.19 -1.67
CA VAL A 322 11.96 -11.19 -1.08
C VAL A 322 10.77 -10.91 -2.00
N TRP A 323 10.99 -10.74 -3.32
CA TRP A 323 9.89 -10.50 -4.27
C TRP A 323 8.98 -11.68 -4.49
N TYR A 324 9.53 -12.89 -4.51
CA TYR A 324 8.71 -14.08 -4.49
C TYR A 324 7.80 -14.11 -3.26
N GLN A 325 8.37 -13.92 -2.06
CA GLN A 325 7.63 -13.91 -0.80
C GLN A 325 6.63 -12.74 -0.71
N HIS A 326 6.97 -11.59 -1.27
CA HIS A 326 6.15 -10.38 -1.21
C HIS A 326 4.90 -10.45 -2.07
N LEU A 327 4.93 -11.22 -3.17
CA LEU A 327 3.79 -11.34 -4.10
C LEU A 327 3.25 -12.77 -4.21
N GLU A 328 4.08 -13.74 -4.59
CA GLU A 328 3.65 -15.09 -4.94
C GLU A 328 3.07 -15.84 -3.74
N GLU A 329 3.64 -15.67 -2.55
CA GLU A 329 3.08 -16.30 -1.35
C GLU A 329 1.72 -15.69 -0.93
N TYR A 330 1.47 -14.41 -1.23
CA TYR A 330 0.13 -13.83 -1.04
C TYR A 330 -0.86 -14.38 -2.06
N LEU A 331 -0.46 -14.51 -3.34
CA LEU A 331 -1.29 -15.12 -4.38
C LEU A 331 -1.68 -16.56 -3.99
N LYS A 332 -0.70 -17.35 -3.54
CA LYS A 332 -0.88 -18.71 -3.04
C LYS A 332 -1.78 -18.76 -1.81
N PHE A 333 -1.50 -17.95 -0.78
CA PHE A 333 -2.28 -17.92 0.46
C PHE A 333 -3.75 -17.52 0.22
N ILE A 334 -3.97 -16.53 -0.65
CA ILE A 334 -5.32 -16.05 -1.00
C ILE A 334 -6.02 -17.00 -1.99
N GLY A 335 -5.26 -17.86 -2.67
CA GLY A 335 -5.76 -18.81 -3.65
C GLY A 335 -6.23 -18.12 -4.93
N ILE A 336 -5.46 -17.16 -5.45
CA ILE A 336 -5.69 -16.56 -6.75
C ILE A 336 -4.44 -16.64 -7.62
N ASP A 337 -4.63 -16.74 -8.94
CA ASP A 337 -3.54 -16.55 -9.88
C ASP A 337 -3.15 -15.08 -10.02
N ALA A 338 -1.89 -14.85 -10.38
CA ALA A 338 -1.40 -13.54 -10.77
C ALA A 338 -2.27 -12.97 -11.91
N PRO A 339 -2.57 -11.67 -11.92
CA PRO A 339 -3.23 -11.04 -13.05
C PRO A 339 -2.40 -11.24 -14.33
N GLU A 340 -3.03 -11.68 -15.41
CA GLU A 340 -2.37 -11.68 -16.71
C GLU A 340 -2.07 -10.23 -17.13
N SER A 341 -0.80 -9.83 -17.08
CA SER A 341 -0.34 -8.50 -17.50
C SER A 341 -0.33 -8.32 -19.03
N GLN A 342 -0.68 -9.36 -19.80
CA GLN A 342 -0.56 -9.38 -21.24
C GLN A 342 -1.78 -8.74 -21.92
N LEU A 343 -1.77 -7.42 -22.05
CA LEU A 343 -2.63 -6.72 -23.00
C LEU A 343 -1.82 -5.65 -23.76
N LEU A 344 -1.49 -6.00 -25.01
CA LEU A 344 -1.15 -5.15 -26.17
C LEU A 344 -0.38 -3.86 -25.87
N VAL A 345 0.96 -3.89 -26.01
CA VAL A 345 1.70 -2.66 -26.34
C VAL A 345 1.46 -2.39 -27.82
N LYS A 346 0.56 -1.45 -28.14
CA LYS A 346 0.52 -0.84 -29.46
C LYS A 346 0.91 0.62 -29.33
N ASP A 347 1.97 0.99 -30.02
CA ASP A 347 2.49 2.33 -30.37
C ASP A 347 1.65 3.54 -29.89
N ALA A 348 1.73 3.87 -28.60
CA ALA A 348 1.22 5.13 -28.01
C ALA A 348 2.34 6.06 -27.53
N GLY A 349 3.57 5.87 -28.04
CA GLY A 349 4.74 6.65 -27.62
C GLY A 349 5.34 6.23 -26.27
N VAL A 350 4.83 5.17 -25.65
CA VAL A 350 5.36 4.61 -24.39
C VAL A 350 6.48 3.59 -24.63
N GLY A 351 7.43 3.52 -23.71
CA GLY A 351 8.46 2.49 -23.65
C GLY A 351 8.11 1.38 -22.65
N LYS A 352 8.70 0.20 -22.84
CA LYS A 352 8.72 -0.86 -21.82
C LYS A 352 9.93 -0.66 -20.90
N MET A 353 9.73 -0.80 -19.58
CA MET A 353 10.84 -0.86 -18.62
C MET A 353 11.63 -2.17 -18.76
N SER A 354 12.95 -2.11 -18.55
CA SER A 354 13.76 -3.32 -18.37
C SER A 354 13.45 -3.96 -17.01
N ASN A 355 13.80 -5.25 -16.82
CA ASN A 355 13.64 -5.90 -15.52
C ASN A 355 14.43 -5.18 -14.41
N GLU A 356 15.60 -4.62 -14.75
CA GLU A 356 16.42 -3.83 -13.83
C GLU A 356 15.74 -2.52 -13.44
N GLU A 357 15.12 -1.82 -14.41
CA GLU A 357 14.31 -0.62 -14.16
C GLU A 357 13.08 -0.95 -13.30
N VAL A 358 12.39 -2.06 -13.57
CA VAL A 358 11.24 -2.51 -12.74
C VAL A 358 11.68 -2.84 -11.32
N THR A 359 12.85 -3.48 -11.15
CA THR A 359 13.40 -3.89 -9.85
C THR A 359 13.93 -2.71 -9.04
N SER A 360 14.55 -1.71 -9.70
CA SER A 360 15.00 -0.48 -9.03
C SER A 360 13.83 0.40 -8.59
N CYS A 361 12.68 0.23 -9.24
CA CYS A 361 11.40 0.84 -8.90
C CYS A 361 10.66 0.10 -7.76
N GLU A 362 11.36 -0.61 -6.87
CA GLU A 362 10.73 -1.34 -5.78
C GLU A 362 11.15 -0.86 -4.37
N PRO A 363 10.20 -0.76 -3.44
CA PRO A 363 10.24 0.15 -2.29
C PRO A 363 11.18 -0.26 -1.14
N VAL A 364 12.12 -1.18 -1.33
CA VAL A 364 13.04 -1.60 -0.25
C VAL A 364 14.51 -1.59 -0.67
N ILE A 365 14.84 -1.46 -1.96
CA ILE A 365 16.10 -2.03 -2.45
C ILE A 365 17.13 -1.02 -2.97
N ALA A 366 16.69 0.02 -3.69
CA ALA A 366 17.60 0.77 -4.55
C ALA A 366 18.56 1.75 -3.82
N GLU A 367 18.17 2.37 -2.70
CA GLU A 367 19.02 3.33 -1.96
C GLU A 367 19.47 2.89 -0.57
N LEU A 368 19.28 1.62 -0.19
CA LEU A 368 20.03 1.04 0.93
C LEU A 368 21.57 1.16 0.74
N PHE A 369 22.02 1.63 -0.43
CA PHE A 369 23.40 1.69 -0.90
C PHE A 369 23.94 3.10 -1.21
N VAL A 370 23.24 4.19 -0.87
CA VAL A 370 23.73 5.55 -1.12
C VAL A 370 23.87 6.36 0.17
N LEU A 371 25.13 6.58 0.57
CA LEU A 371 25.73 7.43 1.63
C LEU A 371 26.04 6.77 3.00
N PRO A 372 27.30 6.84 3.48
CA PRO A 372 27.69 6.39 4.82
C PRO A 372 27.77 7.54 5.85
N LYS A 373 27.22 7.34 7.06
CA LYS A 373 27.87 7.50 8.40
C LYS A 373 26.88 7.77 9.57
N THR A 374 27.28 7.19 10.72
CA THR A 374 27.00 7.48 12.15
C THR A 374 25.72 6.99 12.87
N GLN A 375 25.97 5.97 13.71
CA GLN A 375 25.62 5.65 15.12
C GLN A 375 24.18 5.68 15.69
N GLU A 376 23.75 4.46 16.03
CA GLU A 376 23.16 3.90 17.27
C GLU A 376 22.24 4.70 18.21
N GLY A 377 21.05 4.12 18.42
CA GLY A 377 20.22 4.23 19.63
C GLY A 377 18.83 3.62 19.43
N ALA A 378 18.44 2.62 20.24
CA ALA A 378 17.09 2.04 20.25
C ALA A 378 16.46 2.21 21.65
N VAL A 379 15.15 2.49 21.71
CA VAL A 379 14.38 2.73 22.94
C VAL A 379 13.22 1.71 23.03
N ASP A 380 12.95 1.25 24.24
CA ASP A 380 12.06 0.14 24.61
C ASP A 380 10.56 0.47 24.46
N ALA A 381 9.80 -0.39 23.75
CA ALA A 381 8.38 -0.24 23.40
C ALA A 381 7.53 -1.50 23.69
N ALA A 382 8.02 -2.41 24.55
CA ALA A 382 7.52 -3.79 24.64
C ALA A 382 6.09 -3.97 25.21
N GLU A 383 5.63 -3.14 26.15
CA GLU A 383 4.30 -3.32 26.79
C GLU A 383 3.14 -2.86 25.91
N ASP A 384 3.33 -1.78 25.16
CA ASP A 384 2.31 -1.20 24.29
C ASP A 384 1.93 -2.13 23.12
N TYR A 385 2.89 -2.94 22.66
CA TYR A 385 2.71 -3.88 21.57
C TYR A 385 1.78 -5.06 21.91
N LYS A 386 1.81 -5.57 23.14
CA LYS A 386 0.95 -6.69 23.57
C LYS A 386 -0.54 -6.37 23.38
N SER A 387 -0.92 -5.11 23.55
CA SER A 387 -2.31 -4.66 23.37
C SER A 387 -2.78 -4.67 21.90
N LEU A 388 -1.88 -4.40 20.94
CA LEU A 388 -2.18 -4.50 19.50
C LEU A 388 -2.15 -5.94 19.00
N GLN A 389 -1.25 -6.78 19.53
CA GLN A 389 -1.20 -8.19 19.15
C GLN A 389 -2.50 -8.92 19.44
N ALA A 390 -3.18 -8.59 20.56
CA ALA A 390 -4.49 -9.16 20.88
C ALA A 390 -5.58 -8.86 19.83
N LEU A 391 -5.36 -7.89 18.93
CA LEU A 391 -6.25 -7.53 17.83
C LEU A 391 -5.84 -8.15 16.49
N SER A 392 -4.65 -8.73 16.40
CA SER A 392 -4.12 -9.44 15.23
C SER A 392 -4.46 -10.93 15.32
N VAL A 393 -4.59 -11.61 14.18
CA VAL A 393 -4.95 -13.03 14.11
C VAL A 393 -3.82 -13.80 13.43
N ASP A 394 -3.37 -14.88 14.06
CA ASP A 394 -2.45 -15.86 13.48
C ASP A 394 -3.28 -17.01 12.92
N VAL A 395 -3.14 -17.33 11.63
CA VAL A 395 -3.99 -18.35 10.98
C VAL A 395 -3.42 -19.77 11.18
N ASP A 396 -2.17 -19.87 11.64
CA ASP A 396 -1.44 -21.14 11.80
C ASP A 396 -1.45 -21.67 13.26
N LYS A 397 -2.29 -21.12 14.15
CA LYS A 397 -2.43 -21.54 15.56
C LYS A 397 -3.84 -21.92 15.96
#